data_AF-A0A929VIM8-F1
#
_entry.id   AF-A0A929VIM8-F1
#
_cell.length_a   1.000
_cell.length_b   1.000
_cell.length_c   1.000
_cell.angle_alpha   90.00
_cell.angle_beta   90.00
_cell.angle_gamma   90.00
#
_symmetry.space_group_name_H-M   'P 1'
#
loop_
_entity.id
_entity.type
_entity.pdbx_description
1 polymer ?
#
loop_
_entity_poly.entity_id
_entity_poly.type
_entity_poly.pdbx_seq_one_letter_code
_entity_poly.pdbx_strand_id
1 'polypeptide(L)'
;MSRSGLVILVILSLVVVGFVIGKNGKGANNYIVRNTAAVYSLILSLLAIVKSNQGMIQGFYMGVLAFILGFLVLTVYKKRYDICRILLIVSIVLATIATYFSYIK
;
A
#
# COMPACT_ATOMS: atom_id res chain seq x y z
N MET A 1 9.37 5.74 14.84
CA MET A 1 8.70 6.79 14.03
C MET A 1 8.27 7.93 14.96
N SER A 2 8.26 9.20 14.53
CA SER A 2 7.68 10.27 15.36
C SER A 2 6.17 10.09 15.47
N ARG A 3 5.56 10.58 16.57
CA ARG A 3 4.09 10.51 16.77
C ARG A 3 3.33 11.20 15.63
N SER A 4 3.82 12.35 15.17
CA SER A 4 3.26 13.07 14.02
C SER A 4 3.37 12.28 12.72
N GLY A 5 4.51 11.62 12.47
CA GLY A 5 4.71 10.78 11.30
C GLY A 5 3.74 9.59 11.25
N LEU A 6 3.47 8.97 12.40
CA LEU A 6 2.51 7.88 12.51
C LEU A 6 1.08 8.34 12.20
N VAL A 7 0.67 9.50 12.72
CA VAL A 7 -0.65 10.07 12.45
C VAL A 7 -0.82 10.37 10.95
N ILE A 8 0.20 10.97 10.33
CA ILE A 8 0.20 11.25 8.88
C ILE A 8 0.08 9.95 8.08
N LEU A 9 0.86 8.93 8.43
CA LEU A 9 0.83 7.62 7.77
C LEU A 9 -0.57 6.98 7.84
N VAL A 10 -1.18 6.97 9.02
CA VAL A 10 -2.52 6.39 9.20
C VAL A 10 -3.57 7.15 8.39
N ILE A 11 -3.56 8.49 8.43
CA ILE A 11 -4.51 9.32 7.69
C ILE A 11 -4.37 9.08 6.18
N LEU A 12 -3.13 9.10 5.65
CA LEU A 12 -2.89 8.85 4.22
C LEU A 12 -3.34 7.45 3.81
N SER A 13 -3.01 6.42 4.57
CA SER A 13 -3.44 5.05 4.26
C SER A 13 -4.96 4.91 4.27
N LEU A 14 -5.65 5.52 5.24
CA LEU A 14 -7.12 5.52 5.30
C LEU A 14 -7.75 6.27 4.11
N VAL A 15 -7.18 7.41 3.72
CA VAL A 15 -7.63 8.18 2.55
C VAL A 15 -7.50 7.36 1.27
N VAL A 16 -6.36 6.70 1.06
CA VAL A 16 -6.12 5.85 -0.12
C VAL A 16 -7.08 4.66 -0.13
N VAL A 17 -7.29 3.99 1.00
CA VAL A 17 -8.28 2.91 1.11
C VAL A 17 -9.70 3.43 0.84
N GLY A 18 -10.05 4.61 1.35
CA GLY A 18 -11.33 5.27 1.10
C GLY A 18 -11.57 5.52 -0.39
N PHE A 19 -10.56 5.98 -1.13
CA PHE A 19 -10.65 6.15 -2.58
C PHE A 19 -10.79 4.83 -3.33
N VAL A 20 -10.10 3.77 -2.88
CA VAL A 20 -10.21 2.43 -3.45
C VAL A 20 -11.59 1.82 -3.18
N ILE A 21 -12.23 2.18 -2.06
CA ILE A 21 -13.55 1.68 -1.68
C ILE A 21 -14.70 2.48 -2.32
N GLY A 22 -14.52 3.80 -2.45
CA GLY A 22 -15.51 4.70 -3.03
C GLY A 22 -15.84 4.29 -4.46
N LYS A 23 -17.13 4.04 -4.72
CA LYS A 23 -17.64 3.84 -6.08
C LYS A 23 -17.52 5.16 -6.86
N ASN A 24 -16.33 5.44 -7.38
CA ASN A 24 -16.19 6.44 -8.43
C ASN A 24 -16.74 5.84 -9.72
N GLY A 25 -17.50 6.64 -10.47
CA GLY A 25 -18.28 6.16 -11.63
C GLY A 25 -17.47 5.41 -12.70
N LYS A 26 -18.22 4.81 -13.64
CA LYS A 26 -17.81 4.05 -14.84
C LYS A 26 -16.29 3.96 -15.12
N GLY A 27 -15.77 2.72 -15.03
CA GLY A 27 -14.64 2.17 -15.80
C GLY A 27 -13.28 2.88 -15.72
N ALA A 28 -13.16 4.05 -16.36
CA ALA A 28 -11.90 4.77 -16.54
C ALA A 28 -11.43 5.44 -15.24
N ASN A 29 -12.34 6.05 -14.48
CA ASN A 29 -11.98 6.73 -13.23
C ASN A 29 -11.49 5.72 -12.17
N ASN A 30 -12.11 4.55 -12.16
CA ASN A 30 -11.73 3.41 -11.32
C ASN A 30 -10.37 2.80 -11.70
N TYR A 31 -9.98 2.87 -12.97
CA TYR A 31 -8.65 2.45 -13.40
C TYR A 31 -7.57 3.41 -12.88
N ILE A 32 -7.78 4.72 -12.99
CA ILE A 32 -6.85 5.75 -12.53
C ILE A 32 -6.64 5.64 -11.01
N VAL A 33 -7.73 5.61 -10.24
CA VAL A 33 -7.67 5.49 -8.78
C VAL A 33 -6.93 4.23 -8.35
N ARG A 34 -7.20 3.08 -8.99
CA ARG A 34 -6.49 1.83 -8.70
C ARG A 34 -5.00 1.94 -9.01
N ASN A 35 -4.64 2.49 -10.16
CA ASN A 35 -3.24 2.60 -10.57
C ASN A 35 -2.46 3.51 -9.61
N THR A 36 -3.05 4.64 -9.24
CA THR A 36 -2.48 5.58 -8.27
C THR A 36 -2.31 4.93 -6.90
N ALA A 37 -3.33 4.23 -6.40
CA ALA A 37 -3.27 3.56 -5.10
C ALA A 37 -2.29 2.38 -5.09
N ALA A 38 -2.12 1.67 -6.21
CA ALA A 38 -1.10 0.64 -6.35
C ALA A 38 0.32 1.21 -6.38
N VAL A 39 0.53 2.30 -7.12
CA VAL A 39 1.81 3.02 -7.12
C VAL A 39 2.13 3.55 -5.72
N TYR A 40 1.14 4.09 -5.01
CA TYR A 40 1.30 4.50 -3.62
C TYR A 40 1.76 3.33 -2.73
N SER A 41 1.09 2.17 -2.83
CA SER A 41 1.47 0.98 -2.08
C SER A 41 2.88 0.50 -2.42
N LEU A 42 3.28 0.56 -3.70
CA LEU A 42 4.64 0.23 -4.14
C LEU A 42 5.68 1.17 -3.55
N ILE A 43 5.44 2.48 -3.55
CA ILE A 43 6.36 3.46 -2.96
C ILE A 43 6.50 3.22 -1.45
N LEU A 44 5.37 3.01 -0.77
CA LEU A 44 5.34 2.80 0.68
C LEU A 44 6.06 1.52 1.10
N SER A 45 5.85 0.44 0.35
CA SER A 45 6.56 -0.84 0.54
C SER A 45 8.04 -0.72 0.23
N LEU A 46 8.44 -0.02 -0.83
CA LEU A 46 9.86 0.24 -1.12
C LEU A 46 10.53 1.02 0.02
N LEU A 47 9.84 2.05 0.54
CA LEU A 47 10.32 2.81 1.68
C LEU A 47 10.49 1.91 2.91
N ALA A 48 9.53 1.02 3.17
CA ALA A 48 9.62 0.06 4.27
C ALA A 48 10.85 -0.85 4.12
N ILE A 49 11.08 -1.41 2.92
CA ILE A 49 12.22 -2.28 2.61
C ILE A 49 13.55 -1.56 2.85
N VAL A 50 13.71 -0.36 2.27
CA VAL A 50 14.96 0.42 2.38
C VAL A 50 15.23 0.82 3.83
N LYS A 51 14.22 1.26 4.57
CA LYS A 51 14.37 1.67 5.97
C LYS A 51 14.51 0.50 6.94
N SER A 52 13.95 -0.67 6.61
CA SER A 52 14.00 -1.84 7.48
C SER A 52 15.42 -2.37 7.69
N ASN A 53 16.38 -2.00 6.83
CA ASN A 53 17.80 -2.26 7.07
C ASN A 53 18.32 -1.57 8.36
N GLN A 54 17.55 -0.64 8.94
CA GLN A 54 17.82 0.09 10.17
C GLN A 54 16.77 -0.18 11.28
N GLY A 55 15.81 -1.07 11.05
CA GLY A 55 14.68 -1.37 11.94
C GLY A 55 14.44 -2.87 12.11
N MET A 56 13.23 -3.27 12.49
CA MET A 56 12.89 -4.70 12.69
C MET A 56 12.81 -5.47 11.35
N ILE A 57 13.47 -6.62 11.25
CA ILE A 57 13.45 -7.56 10.11
C ILE A 57 12.02 -7.90 9.63
N GLN A 58 11.04 -7.92 10.55
CA GLN A 58 9.64 -8.14 10.21
C GLN A 58 9.09 -7.09 9.22
N GLY A 59 9.54 -5.83 9.33
CA GLY A 59 9.16 -4.76 8.40
C GLY A 59 9.67 -5.01 6.98
N PHE A 60 10.83 -5.63 6.83
CA PHE A 60 11.38 -6.01 5.52
C PHE A 60 10.49 -7.06 4.83
N TYR A 61 10.18 -8.16 5.52
CA TYR A 61 9.36 -9.24 4.94
C TYR A 61 7.95 -8.77 4.59
N MET A 62 7.30 -8.00 5.48
CA MET A 62 5.99 -7.43 5.20
C MET A 62 6.03 -6.43 4.04
N GLY A 63 7.10 -5.62 3.95
CA GLY A 63 7.33 -4.69 2.85
C GLY A 63 7.47 -5.40 1.50
N VAL A 64 8.29 -6.45 1.42
CA VAL A 64 8.45 -7.26 0.19
C VAL A 64 7.13 -7.89 -0.23
N LEU A 65 6.37 -8.45 0.72
CA LEU A 65 5.08 -9.07 0.43
C LEU A 65 4.06 -8.03 -0.09
N ALA A 66 4.01 -6.86 0.54
CA ALA A 66 3.17 -5.75 0.09
C ALA A 66 3.55 -5.25 -1.31
N PHE A 67 4.85 -5.19 -1.61
CA PHE A 67 5.39 -4.79 -2.92
C PHE A 67 4.95 -5.77 -4.02
N ILE A 68 5.11 -7.08 -3.78
CA ILE A 68 4.68 -8.13 -4.72
C ILE A 68 3.18 -8.01 -4.99
N LEU A 69 2.35 -7.83 -3.95
CA LEU A 69 0.90 -7.67 -4.10
C LEU A 69 0.55 -6.42 -4.93
N GLY A 70 1.19 -5.28 -4.65
CA GLY A 70 0.99 -4.05 -5.41
C GLY A 70 1.36 -4.21 -6.89
N PHE A 71 2.44 -4.94 -7.16
CA PHE A 71 2.91 -5.23 -8.51
C PHE A 71 1.96 -6.17 -9.26
N LEU A 72 1.46 -7.23 -8.62
CA LEU A 72 0.45 -8.13 -9.22
C LEU A 72 -0.84 -7.40 -9.57
N VAL A 73 -1.28 -6.44 -8.74
CA VAL A 73 -2.47 -5.63 -9.02
C VAL A 73 -2.28 -4.79 -10.28
N LEU A 74 -1.08 -4.27 -10.51
CA LEU A 74 -0.76 -3.47 -11.71
C LEU A 74 -0.59 -4.32 -12.98
N THR A 75 -0.04 -5.52 -12.87
CA THR A 75 0.40 -6.32 -14.02
C THR A 75 -0.59 -7.43 -14.39
N VAL A 76 -0.97 -8.26 -13.42
CA VAL A 76 -1.70 -9.52 -13.66
C VAL A 76 -3.22 -9.30 -13.64
N TYR A 77 -3.72 -8.57 -12.65
CA TYR A 77 -5.16 -8.52 -12.38
C TYR A 77 -5.92 -7.38 -13.06
N LYS A 78 -5.34 -6.71 -14.06
CA LYS A 78 -5.91 -5.51 -14.72
C LYS A 78 -7.40 -5.59 -15.06
N LYS A 79 -7.91 -6.78 -15.43
CA LYS A 79 -9.30 -7.03 -15.87
C LYS A 79 -10.26 -7.51 -14.77
N ARG A 80 -9.78 -7.96 -13.60
CA ARG A 80 -10.63 -8.47 -12.50
C ARG A 80 -10.72 -7.45 -11.36
N TYR A 81 -11.75 -6.62 -11.40
CA TYR A 81 -11.86 -5.45 -10.54
C TYR A 81 -11.98 -5.79 -9.04
N ASP A 82 -12.82 -6.75 -8.67
CA ASP A 82 -13.06 -7.11 -7.27
C ASP A 82 -11.80 -7.72 -6.61
N ILE A 83 -11.10 -8.60 -7.32
CA ILE A 83 -9.87 -9.24 -6.83
C ILE A 83 -8.76 -8.20 -6.67
N CYS A 84 -8.59 -7.31 -7.66
CA CYS A 84 -7.64 -6.19 -7.54
C CYS A 84 -7.89 -5.36 -6.29
N ARG A 85 -9.16 -5.03 -6.03
CA ARG A 85 -9.54 -4.15 -4.92
C ARG A 85 -9.16 -4.76 -3.57
N ILE A 86 -9.45 -6.05 -3.37
CA ILE A 86 -9.10 -6.77 -2.13
C ILE A 86 -7.58 -6.85 -1.98
N LEU A 87 -6.87 -7.30 -3.02
CA LEU A 87 -5.40 -7.42 -2.99
C LEU A 87 -4.72 -6.08 -2.72
N LEU A 88 -5.26 -5.00 -3.27
CA LEU A 88 -4.73 -3.66 -3.08
C LEU A 88 -4.93 -3.15 -1.65
N ILE A 89 -6.12 -3.36 -1.06
CA ILE A 89 -6.37 -3.01 0.34
C ILE A 89 -5.40 -3.77 1.25
N VAL A 90 -5.25 -5.08 1.03
CA VAL A 90 -4.31 -5.92 1.79
C VAL A 90 -2.87 -5.43 1.63
N SER A 91 -2.46 -5.09 0.41
CA SER A 91 -1.14 -4.53 0.10
C SER A 91 -0.90 -3.22 0.86
N ILE A 92 -1.87 -2.29 0.87
CA ILE A 92 -1.74 -1.00 1.57
C ILE A 92 -1.64 -1.21 3.09
N VAL A 93 -2.47 -2.09 3.66
CA VAL A 93 -2.43 -2.39 5.11
C VAL A 93 -1.06 -2.96 5.49
N LEU A 94 -0.57 -3.95 4.73
CA LEU A 94 0.74 -4.55 4.96
C LEU A 94 1.87 -3.55 4.79
N ALA A 95 1.83 -2.72 3.75
CA ALA A 95 2.83 -1.66 3.53
C ALA A 95 2.84 -0.66 4.69
N THR A 96 1.67 -0.27 5.19
CA THR A 96 1.54 0.65 6.33
C THR A 96 2.17 0.08 7.60
N ILE A 97 1.87 -1.18 7.92
CA ILE A 97 2.43 -1.88 9.08
C ILE A 97 3.95 -2.06 8.91
N ALA A 98 4.38 -2.46 7.72
CA ALA A 98 5.79 -2.62 7.37
C ALA A 98 6.58 -1.32 7.55
N THR A 99 6.03 -0.20 7.07
CA THR A 99 6.62 1.13 7.24
C THR A 99 6.63 1.54 8.71
N TYR A 100 5.62 1.21 9.50
CA TYR A 100 5.68 1.48 10.94
C TYR A 100 6.85 0.73 11.60
N PHE A 101 6.96 -0.59 11.37
CA PHE A 101 8.02 -1.42 11.93
C PHE A 101 9.42 -1.05 11.44
N SER A 102 9.57 -0.60 10.19
CA SER A 102 10.88 -0.19 9.67
C SER A 102 11.43 1.07 10.33
N TYR A 103 10.58 1.83 11.04
CA TYR A 103 10.97 3.02 11.80
C TYR A 103 10.94 2.81 13.33
N ILE A 104 10.65 1.59 13.79
CA ILE A 104 10.85 1.20 15.19
C ILE A 104 12.32 0.77 15.32
N LYS A 105 13.03 1.43 16.22
CA LYS A 105 14.39 1.07 16.64
C LYS A 105 14.31 0.37 17.98
#